data_AF-G5S9I2-F1
#
_entry.id   AF-G5S9I2-F1
#
_cell.length_a   1.000
_cell.length_b   1.000
_cell.length_c   1.000
_cell.angle_alpha   90.00
_cell.angle_beta   90.00
_cell.angle_gamma   90.00
#
_symmetry.space_group_name_H-M   'P 1'
#
loop_
_entity.id
_entity.type
_entity.pdbx_description
1 polymer ?
#
loop_
_entity_poly.entity_id
_entity_poly.type
_entity_poly.pdbx_seq_one_letter_code
_entity_poly.pdbx_strand_id
1 'polypeptide(L)'
;LKEAGSLKGLWRNRKAFLMVLGFTAAGSLCFYTFTTYMQKYLVNTAGMHANVASGIMTAALCVFMLVQPLFGALSDKIGRRTSMLCFGALATLFTVPILSALQNVTSPYAAFALVMCALLIVSFYTSISGILKAEMFPAQVRALGVGLSYAVANALFGGSAEYVALSLKSVGMESSFFWYVTAMAVLAFLVSLMLHRKGKGLRL
;
A
#
# COMPACT_ATOMS: atom_id res chain seq x y z
N LEU A 1 -26.86 21.26 3.74
CA LEU A 1 -26.19 21.20 5.06
C LEU A 1 -26.77 20.14 6.01
N LYS A 2 -28.04 19.72 5.89
CA LYS A 2 -28.70 18.74 6.79
C LYS A 2 -28.25 17.26 6.72
N GLU A 3 -27.41 16.87 5.76
CA GLU A 3 -26.88 15.50 5.65
C GLU A 3 -25.34 15.43 5.64
N ALA A 4 -24.66 16.52 6.01
CA ALA A 4 -23.21 16.53 6.13
C ALA A 4 -22.76 15.53 7.20
N GLY A 5 -21.97 14.52 6.81
CA GLY A 5 -21.49 13.46 7.71
C GLY A 5 -22.45 12.28 7.99
N SER A 6 -23.60 12.16 7.31
CA SER A 6 -24.50 11.01 7.50
C SER A 6 -24.06 9.77 6.70
N LEU A 7 -24.18 8.58 7.31
CA LEU A 7 -24.01 7.27 6.64
C LEU A 7 -24.89 7.15 5.37
N LYS A 8 -26.05 7.82 5.36
CA LYS A 8 -26.97 7.86 4.22
C LYS A 8 -26.38 8.61 3.01
N GLY A 9 -25.66 9.71 3.25
CA GLY A 9 -24.94 10.47 2.22
C GLY A 9 -23.71 9.74 1.68
N LEU A 10 -23.08 8.90 2.51
CA LEU A 10 -22.00 8.00 2.10
C LEU A 10 -22.51 6.88 1.18
N TRP A 11 -23.65 6.26 1.52
CA TRP A 11 -24.27 5.20 0.72
C TRP A 11 -24.72 5.68 -0.66
N ARG A 12 -25.13 6.95 -0.77
CA ARG A 12 -25.45 7.60 -2.05
C ARG A 12 -24.22 7.70 -2.97
N ASN A 13 -23.02 7.74 -2.40
CA ASN A 13 -21.72 7.75 -3.09
C ASN A 13 -20.97 6.40 -2.96
N ARG A 14 -21.69 5.27 -2.88
CA ARG A 14 -21.10 3.93 -2.66
C ARG A 14 -19.97 3.56 -3.62
N LYS A 15 -20.01 4.04 -4.87
CA LYS A 15 -18.94 3.78 -5.86
C LYS A 15 -17.61 4.42 -5.45
N ALA A 16 -17.64 5.68 -5.01
CA ALA A 16 -16.43 6.37 -4.52
C ALA A 16 -15.92 5.74 -3.22
N PHE A 17 -16.83 5.38 -2.32
CA PHE A 17 -16.48 4.68 -1.08
C PHE A 17 -15.80 3.32 -1.33
N LEU A 18 -16.38 2.48 -2.20
CA LEU A 18 -15.81 1.17 -2.54
C LEU A 18 -14.47 1.30 -3.27
N MET A 19 -14.32 2.28 -4.16
CA MET A 19 -13.04 2.54 -4.83
C MET A 19 -11.96 2.95 -3.82
N VAL A 20 -12.25 3.89 -2.91
CA VAL A 20 -11.30 4.32 -1.88
C VAL A 20 -10.99 3.18 -0.91
N LEU A 21 -11.98 2.38 -0.53
CA LEU A 21 -11.79 1.22 0.33
C LEU A 21 -10.88 0.18 -0.32
N GLY A 22 -11.17 -0.24 -1.56
CA GLY A 22 -10.38 -1.27 -2.25
C GLY A 22 -8.94 -0.82 -2.53
N PHE A 23 -8.77 0.42 -2.97
CA PHE A 23 -7.45 1.00 -3.17
C PHE A 23 -6.66 1.18 -1.86
N THR A 24 -7.32 1.62 -0.80
CA THR A 24 -6.67 1.74 0.52
C THR A 24 -6.33 0.36 1.08
N ALA A 25 -7.21 -0.63 0.93
CA ALA A 25 -6.98 -2.00 1.39
C ALA A 25 -5.70 -2.56 0.75
N ALA A 26 -5.56 -2.41 -0.56
CA ALA A 26 -4.39 -2.86 -1.29
C ALA A 26 -3.11 -2.09 -0.92
N GLY A 27 -3.19 -0.76 -0.90
CA GLY A 27 -2.04 0.08 -0.55
C GLY A 27 -1.56 -0.14 0.88
N SER A 28 -2.50 -0.30 1.82
CA SER A 28 -2.19 -0.56 3.23
C SER A 28 -1.62 -1.97 3.41
N LEU A 29 -2.19 -3.00 2.77
CA LEU A 29 -1.61 -4.34 2.81
C LEU A 29 -0.15 -4.33 2.33
N CYS A 30 0.13 -3.70 1.19
CA CYS A 30 1.50 -3.59 0.66
C CYS A 30 2.40 -2.82 1.64
N PHE A 31 1.92 -1.69 2.18
CA PHE A 31 2.67 -0.88 3.13
C PHE A 31 3.05 -1.67 4.39
N TYR A 32 2.09 -2.32 5.05
CA TYR A 32 2.35 -3.11 6.26
C TYR A 32 3.18 -4.38 5.98
N THR A 33 3.07 -4.95 4.78
CA THR A 33 3.92 -6.07 4.33
C THR A 33 5.39 -5.66 4.32
N PHE A 34 5.71 -4.53 3.69
CA PHE A 34 7.10 -4.09 3.50
C PHE A 34 7.68 -3.28 4.67
N THR A 35 6.87 -2.88 5.65
CA THR A 35 7.32 -2.12 6.83
C THR A 35 7.29 -2.96 8.09
N THR A 36 6.12 -3.38 8.56
CA THR A 36 5.98 -4.08 9.85
C THR A 36 6.32 -5.55 9.74
N TYR A 37 5.74 -6.26 8.76
CA TYR A 37 5.96 -7.70 8.60
C TYR A 37 7.36 -8.03 8.10
N MET A 38 7.95 -7.17 7.26
CA MET A 38 9.23 -7.43 6.61
C MET A 38 10.36 -7.78 7.58
N GLN A 39 10.43 -7.13 8.74
CA GLN A 39 11.41 -7.49 9.76
C GLN A 39 11.28 -8.96 10.20
N LYS A 40 10.05 -9.41 10.46
CA LYS A 40 9.77 -10.79 10.83
C LYS A 40 10.00 -11.76 9.67
N TYR A 41 9.76 -11.32 8.44
CA TYR A 41 10.07 -12.10 7.25
C TYR A 41 11.58 -12.37 7.13
N LEU A 42 12.42 -11.34 7.27
CA LEU A 42 13.88 -11.50 7.23
C LEU A 42 14.39 -12.45 8.34
N VAL A 43 13.81 -12.38 9.53
CA VAL A 43 14.22 -13.24 10.65
C VAL A 43 13.70 -14.66 10.48
N ASN A 44 12.40 -14.82 10.34
CA ASN A 44 11.77 -16.14 10.39
C ASN A 44 11.97 -16.91 9.09
N THR A 45 12.05 -16.22 7.94
CA THR A 45 12.05 -16.83 6.61
C THR A 45 13.44 -16.87 6.01
N ALA A 46 14.11 -15.72 5.94
CA ALA A 46 15.47 -15.65 5.42
C ALA A 46 16.54 -16.13 6.43
N GLY A 47 16.13 -16.43 7.68
CA GLY A 47 17.04 -16.92 8.73
C GLY A 47 18.03 -15.86 9.23
N MET A 48 17.78 -14.58 8.98
CA MET A 48 18.68 -13.51 9.41
C MET A 48 18.61 -13.33 10.93
N HIS A 49 19.77 -12.98 11.51
CA HIS A 49 19.81 -12.61 12.92
C HIS A 49 18.96 -11.35 13.18
N ALA A 50 18.17 -11.35 14.26
CA ALA A 50 17.20 -10.30 14.56
C ALA A 50 17.81 -8.89 14.63
N ASN A 51 19.03 -8.75 15.18
CA ASN A 51 19.74 -7.47 15.25
C ASN A 51 20.07 -6.92 13.86
N VAL A 52 20.45 -7.79 12.92
CA VAL A 52 20.80 -7.40 11.55
C VAL A 52 19.53 -7.00 10.78
N ALA A 53 18.47 -7.82 10.87
CA ALA A 53 17.18 -7.50 10.26
C ALA A 53 16.60 -6.17 10.77
N SER A 54 16.67 -5.94 12.09
CA SER A 54 16.25 -4.68 12.71
C SER A 54 17.08 -3.48 12.22
N GLY A 55 18.40 -3.65 12.13
CA GLY A 55 19.29 -2.60 11.58
C GLY A 55 18.98 -2.25 10.13
N ILE A 56 18.75 -3.26 9.28
CA ILE A 56 18.33 -3.09 7.88
C ILE A 56 17.01 -2.32 7.80
N MET A 57 16.00 -2.76 8.56
CA MET A 57 14.68 -2.14 8.55
C MET A 57 14.72 -0.71 9.06
N THR A 58 15.50 -0.43 10.12
CA THR A 58 15.69 0.92 10.64
C THR A 58 16.29 1.83 9.57
N ALA A 59 17.40 1.41 8.95
CA ALA A 59 18.05 2.17 7.89
C ALA A 59 17.10 2.37 6.69
N ALA A 60 16.39 1.33 6.28
CA ALA A 60 15.49 1.38 5.14
C ALA A 60 14.30 2.33 5.37
N LEU A 61 13.71 2.30 6.58
CA LEU A 61 12.62 3.20 6.96
C LEU A 61 13.09 4.66 7.09
N CYS A 62 14.31 4.90 7.59
CA CYS A 62 14.91 6.24 7.60
C CYS A 62 15.07 6.78 6.18
N VAL A 63 15.62 6.00 5.25
CA VAL A 63 15.75 6.43 3.85
C VAL A 63 14.39 6.61 3.21
N PHE A 64 13.45 5.69 3.44
CA PHE A 64 12.07 5.78 2.94
C PHE A 64 11.38 7.07 3.39
N MET A 65 11.57 7.49 4.65
CA MET A 65 11.07 8.78 5.16
C MET A 65 11.66 9.96 4.38
N LEU A 66 12.99 9.98 4.16
CA LEU A 66 13.67 11.06 3.45
C LEU A 66 13.29 11.14 1.97
N VAL A 67 12.92 10.02 1.36
CA VAL A 67 12.56 9.93 -0.06
C VAL A 67 11.09 10.31 -0.33
N GLN A 68 10.21 10.31 0.68
CA GLN A 68 8.78 10.67 0.49
C GLN A 68 8.57 12.03 -0.20
N PRO A 69 9.26 13.13 0.17
CA PRO A 69 9.08 14.42 -0.50
C PRO A 69 9.47 14.40 -1.99
N LEU A 70 10.50 13.62 -2.34
CA LEU A 70 10.94 13.46 -3.74
C LEU A 70 9.87 12.76 -4.58
N PHE A 71 9.26 11.70 -4.05
CA PHE A 71 8.17 11.01 -4.72
C PHE A 71 6.88 11.85 -4.77
N GLY A 72 6.64 12.69 -3.77
CA GLY A 72 5.58 13.71 -3.81
C GLY A 72 5.78 14.68 -4.98
N ALA A 73 6.96 15.28 -5.07
CA ALA A 73 7.31 16.20 -6.16
C ALA A 73 7.29 15.52 -7.54
N LEU A 74 7.76 14.27 -7.62
CA LEU A 74 7.66 13.46 -8.84
C LEU A 74 6.21 13.24 -9.23
N SER A 75 5.35 12.90 -8.27
CA SER A 75 3.93 12.67 -8.51
C SER A 75 3.19 13.92 -8.94
N ASP A 76 3.63 15.10 -8.51
CA ASP A 76 3.05 16.37 -8.97
C ASP A 76 3.33 16.60 -10.46
N LYS A 77 4.50 16.14 -10.95
CA LYS A 77 4.90 16.21 -12.37
C LYS A 77 4.21 15.16 -13.24
N ILE A 78 4.27 13.88 -12.85
CA ILE A 78 3.70 12.77 -13.65
C ILE A 78 2.18 12.63 -13.50
N GLY A 79 1.62 13.27 -12.47
CA GLY A 79 0.21 13.25 -12.13
C GLY A 79 -0.17 12.04 -11.27
N ARG A 80 -1.15 12.26 -10.38
CA ARG A 80 -1.57 11.30 -9.36
C ARG A 80 -2.02 9.96 -9.94
N ARG A 81 -2.85 9.97 -10.99
CA ARG A 81 -3.30 8.74 -11.67
C ARG A 81 -2.11 7.91 -12.16
N THR A 82 -1.13 8.55 -12.79
CA THR A 82 0.06 7.88 -13.31
C THR A 82 0.86 7.23 -12.19
N SER A 83 1.08 7.94 -11.09
CA SER A 83 1.74 7.38 -9.90
C SER A 83 1.00 6.15 -9.35
N MET A 84 -0.33 6.15 -9.34
CA MET A 84 -1.12 5.00 -8.89
C MET A 84 -1.03 3.80 -9.83
N LEU A 85 -1.00 4.05 -11.14
CA LEU A 85 -0.76 3.02 -12.13
C LEU A 85 0.66 2.46 -12.01
N CYS A 86 1.66 3.31 -11.78
CA CYS A 86 3.03 2.89 -11.50
C CYS A 86 3.10 2.03 -10.23
N PHE A 87 2.47 2.46 -9.14
CA PHE A 87 2.37 1.66 -7.91
C PHE A 87 1.75 0.30 -8.20
N GLY A 88 0.55 0.24 -8.79
CA GLY A 88 -0.14 -1.01 -9.06
C GLY A 88 0.66 -1.94 -9.98
N ALA A 89 1.20 -1.42 -11.08
CA ALA A 89 1.97 -2.21 -12.04
C ALA A 89 3.29 -2.73 -11.43
N LEU A 90 4.06 -1.85 -10.80
CA LEU A 90 5.34 -2.24 -10.20
C LEU A 90 5.13 -3.16 -9.00
N ALA A 91 4.14 -2.90 -8.14
CA ALA A 91 3.83 -3.79 -7.03
C ALA A 91 3.39 -5.17 -7.53
N THR A 92 2.53 -5.25 -8.56
CA THR A 92 2.15 -6.55 -9.15
C THR A 92 3.34 -7.31 -9.73
N LEU A 93 4.23 -6.62 -10.46
CA LEU A 93 5.35 -7.26 -11.14
C LEU A 93 6.48 -7.67 -10.18
N PHE A 94 6.78 -6.83 -9.18
CA PHE A 94 7.96 -6.99 -8.34
C PHE A 94 7.69 -7.60 -6.95
N THR A 95 6.45 -7.68 -6.47
CA THR A 95 6.17 -8.27 -5.15
C THR A 95 6.65 -9.71 -5.04
N VAL A 96 6.26 -10.59 -5.97
CA VAL A 96 6.69 -12.00 -5.95
C VAL A 96 8.20 -12.13 -6.12
N PRO A 97 8.85 -11.52 -7.15
CA PRO A 97 10.29 -11.59 -7.30
C PRO A 97 11.07 -11.08 -6.07
N ILE A 98 10.64 -9.96 -5.46
CA ILE A 98 11.33 -9.40 -4.30
C ILE A 98 11.21 -10.34 -3.10
N LEU A 99 10.01 -10.83 -2.78
CA LEU A 99 9.81 -11.72 -1.64
C LEU A 99 10.53 -13.06 -1.85
N SER A 100 10.44 -13.66 -3.03
CA SER A 100 11.18 -14.89 -3.36
C SER A 100 12.70 -14.70 -3.34
N ALA A 101 13.22 -13.54 -3.76
CA ALA A 101 14.65 -13.24 -3.66
C ALA A 101 15.09 -13.04 -2.21
N LEU A 102 14.26 -12.37 -1.39
CA LEU A 102 14.51 -12.20 0.03
C LEU A 102 14.49 -13.53 0.80
N GLN A 103 13.69 -14.51 0.37
CA GLN A 103 13.62 -15.83 1.00
C GLN A 103 14.99 -16.54 1.07
N ASN A 104 15.84 -16.35 0.05
CA ASN A 104 17.14 -17.01 -0.06
C ASN A 104 18.32 -16.03 0.13
N VAL A 105 18.05 -14.83 0.64
CA VAL A 105 19.09 -13.80 0.76
C VAL A 105 20.01 -14.09 1.94
N THR A 106 21.31 -14.14 1.68
CA THR A 106 22.32 -14.32 2.73
C THR A 106 23.04 -13.02 3.07
N SER A 107 23.10 -12.08 2.12
CA SER A 107 23.79 -10.80 2.29
C SER A 107 22.87 -9.71 2.86
N PRO A 108 23.23 -9.07 3.99
CA PRO A 108 22.50 -7.94 4.56
C PRO A 108 22.32 -6.77 3.59
N TYR A 109 23.31 -6.51 2.74
CA TYR A 109 23.26 -5.43 1.75
C TYR A 109 22.28 -5.73 0.62
N ALA A 110 22.21 -6.99 0.19
CA ALA A 110 21.22 -7.42 -0.81
C ALA A 110 19.80 -7.37 -0.24
N ALA A 111 19.62 -7.78 1.02
CA ALA A 111 18.34 -7.67 1.72
C ALA A 111 17.90 -6.19 1.83
N PHE A 112 18.81 -5.30 2.22
CA PHE A 112 18.55 -3.86 2.25
C PHE A 112 18.13 -3.31 0.88
N ALA A 113 18.86 -3.66 -0.19
CA ALA A 113 18.52 -3.21 -1.54
C ALA A 113 17.13 -3.68 -1.98
N LEU A 114 16.79 -4.95 -1.74
CA LEU A 114 15.49 -5.52 -2.08
C LEU A 114 14.34 -4.88 -1.30
N VAL A 115 14.52 -4.66 0.01
CA VAL A 115 13.56 -3.94 0.86
C VAL A 115 13.39 -2.50 0.37
N MET A 116 14.49 -1.82 0.06
CA MET A 116 14.44 -0.46 -0.49
C MET A 116 13.71 -0.41 -1.83
N CYS A 117 13.95 -1.36 -2.74
CA CYS A 117 13.20 -1.44 -3.99
C CYS A 117 11.69 -1.55 -3.74
N ALA A 118 11.26 -2.39 -2.81
CA ALA A 118 9.85 -2.50 -2.44
C ALA A 118 9.28 -1.21 -1.84
N LEU A 119 10.02 -0.56 -0.93
CA LEU A 119 9.61 0.70 -0.31
C LEU A 119 9.55 1.86 -1.32
N LEU A 120 10.44 1.91 -2.31
CA LEU A 120 10.38 2.87 -3.40
C LEU A 120 9.13 2.66 -4.27
N ILE A 121 8.75 1.41 -4.54
CA ILE A 121 7.48 1.11 -5.22
C ILE A 121 6.30 1.60 -4.39
N VAL A 122 6.27 1.30 -3.09
CA VAL A 122 5.23 1.77 -2.15
C VAL A 122 5.17 3.30 -2.06
N SER A 123 6.28 4.00 -2.30
CA SER A 123 6.35 5.48 -2.26
C SER A 123 5.45 6.14 -3.31
N PHE A 124 5.22 5.50 -4.46
CA PHE A 124 4.23 5.96 -5.44
C PHE A 124 2.80 5.96 -4.89
N TYR A 125 2.50 5.16 -3.86
CA TYR A 125 1.24 5.14 -3.13
C TYR A 125 1.21 6.15 -1.99
N THR A 126 2.16 6.05 -1.07
CA THR A 126 2.11 6.77 0.22
C THR A 126 2.14 8.27 0.04
N SER A 127 2.95 8.77 -0.90
CA SER A 127 3.13 10.20 -1.17
C SER A 127 1.86 10.93 -1.64
N ILE A 128 0.90 10.22 -2.23
CA ILE A 128 -0.32 10.85 -2.81
C ILE A 128 -1.64 10.35 -2.27
N SER A 129 -1.63 9.24 -1.53
CA SER A 129 -2.85 8.58 -1.06
C SER A 129 -3.76 9.53 -0.27
N GLY A 130 -3.21 10.44 0.53
CA GLY A 130 -3.97 11.44 1.29
C GLY A 130 -4.71 12.45 0.41
N ILE A 131 -4.03 12.99 -0.62
CA ILE A 131 -4.60 14.00 -1.51
C ILE A 131 -5.69 13.39 -2.38
N LEU A 132 -5.44 12.21 -2.96
CA LEU A 132 -6.43 11.52 -3.80
C LEU A 132 -7.72 11.21 -3.03
N LYS A 133 -7.60 10.73 -1.79
CA LYS A 133 -8.76 10.46 -0.93
C LYS A 133 -9.57 11.74 -0.68
N ALA A 134 -8.92 12.86 -0.45
CA ALA A 134 -9.60 14.14 -0.26
C ALA A 134 -10.33 14.61 -1.54
N GLU A 135 -9.74 14.41 -2.72
CA GLU A 135 -10.34 14.81 -4.00
C GLU A 135 -11.55 13.97 -4.41
N MET A 136 -11.63 12.70 -3.97
CA MET A 136 -12.71 11.77 -4.34
C MET A 136 -14.03 11.99 -3.59
N PHE A 137 -14.03 12.73 -2.48
CA PHE A 137 -15.24 12.98 -1.69
C PHE A 137 -15.68 14.45 -1.72
N PRO A 138 -17.00 14.71 -1.84
CA PRO A 138 -17.55 16.05 -1.67
C PRO A 138 -17.26 16.59 -0.27
N ALA A 139 -17.00 17.89 -0.15
CA ALA A 139 -16.55 18.54 1.08
C ALA A 139 -17.44 18.23 2.30
N GLN A 140 -18.75 18.06 2.07
CA GLN A 140 -19.77 17.83 3.11
C GLN A 140 -19.70 16.44 3.77
N VAL A 141 -19.11 15.45 3.10
CA VAL A 141 -18.99 14.06 3.62
C VAL A 141 -17.55 13.55 3.65
N ARG A 142 -16.58 14.40 3.29
CA ARG A 142 -15.17 14.04 3.15
C ARG A 142 -14.55 13.53 4.44
N ALA A 143 -14.76 14.20 5.56
CA ALA A 143 -14.16 13.80 6.84
C ALA A 143 -14.61 12.39 7.26
N LEU A 144 -15.92 12.13 7.22
CA LEU A 144 -16.49 10.82 7.57
C LEU A 144 -16.16 9.75 6.51
N GLY A 145 -16.31 10.07 5.23
CA GLY A 145 -16.08 9.13 4.13
C GLY A 145 -14.62 8.69 4.01
N VAL A 146 -13.69 9.64 4.09
CA VAL A 146 -12.24 9.35 4.07
C VAL A 146 -11.83 8.63 5.35
N GLY A 147 -12.23 9.13 6.52
CA GLY A 147 -11.84 8.54 7.81
C GLY A 147 -12.35 7.11 7.98
N LEU A 148 -13.64 6.86 7.70
CA LEU A 148 -14.23 5.55 7.87
C LEU A 148 -13.68 4.52 6.87
N SER A 149 -13.62 4.86 5.58
CA SER A 149 -13.07 3.94 4.57
C SER A 149 -11.61 3.60 4.85
N TYR A 150 -10.84 4.60 5.29
CA TYR A 150 -9.44 4.41 5.67
C TYR A 150 -9.29 3.52 6.90
N ALA A 151 -10.02 3.80 7.98
CA ALA A 151 -9.94 3.01 9.20
C ALA A 151 -10.34 1.56 8.98
N VAL A 152 -11.45 1.32 8.25
CA VAL A 152 -11.93 -0.02 7.94
C VAL A 152 -10.92 -0.77 7.06
N ALA A 153 -10.43 -0.14 5.99
CA ALA A 153 -9.45 -0.78 5.10
C ALA A 153 -8.14 -1.09 5.84
N ASN A 154 -7.63 -0.17 6.66
CA ASN A 154 -6.41 -0.39 7.42
C ASN A 154 -6.58 -1.47 8.48
N ALA A 155 -7.69 -1.48 9.23
CA ALA A 155 -7.93 -2.50 10.24
C ALA A 155 -8.06 -3.89 9.62
N LEU A 156 -8.82 -4.01 8.52
CA LEU A 156 -9.11 -5.31 7.90
C LEU A 156 -7.96 -5.87 7.06
N PHE A 157 -7.13 -5.02 6.43
CA PHE A 157 -6.09 -5.47 5.50
C PHE A 157 -4.68 -5.08 5.92
N GLY A 158 -4.51 -3.91 6.53
CA GLY A 158 -3.20 -3.47 7.02
C GLY A 158 -2.80 -4.17 8.31
N GLY A 159 -3.64 -4.08 9.34
CA GLY A 159 -3.38 -4.68 10.65
C GLY A 159 -3.43 -6.21 10.65
N SER A 160 -4.24 -6.80 9.77
CA SER A 160 -4.33 -8.26 9.61
C SER A 160 -3.21 -8.85 8.75
N ALA A 161 -2.46 -8.02 8.00
CA ALA A 161 -1.45 -8.46 7.04
C ALA A 161 -0.46 -9.44 7.67
N GLU A 162 0.10 -9.04 8.80
CA GLU A 162 1.09 -9.82 9.54
C GLU A 162 0.51 -11.13 10.07
N TYR A 163 -0.72 -11.10 10.59
CA TYR A 163 -1.41 -12.30 11.08
C TYR A 163 -1.68 -13.30 9.94
N VAL A 164 -2.15 -12.83 8.78
CA VAL A 164 -2.36 -13.66 7.59
C VAL A 164 -1.03 -14.23 7.09
N ALA A 165 0.02 -13.42 7.06
CA ALA A 165 1.34 -13.87 6.61
C ALA A 165 1.93 -14.97 7.51
N LEU A 166 1.86 -14.78 8.84
CA LEU A 166 2.36 -15.74 9.81
C LEU A 166 1.51 -17.03 9.85
N SER A 167 0.20 -16.93 9.69
CA SER A 167 -0.66 -18.12 9.62
C SER A 167 -0.39 -18.94 8.36
N LEU A 168 -0.31 -18.32 7.18
CA LEU A 168 0.09 -19.01 5.95
C LEU A 168 1.46 -19.66 6.06
N LYS A 169 2.40 -18.98 6.72
CA LYS A 169 3.72 -19.56 7.01
C LYS A 169 3.65 -20.78 7.92
N SER A 170 2.84 -20.74 8.98
CA SER A 170 2.70 -21.89 9.90
C SER A 170 2.14 -23.15 9.24
N VAL A 171 1.38 -23.00 8.15
CA VAL A 171 0.84 -24.10 7.34
C VAL A 171 1.80 -24.51 6.20
N GLY A 172 2.97 -23.86 6.10
CA GLY A 172 3.97 -24.12 5.06
C GLY A 172 3.64 -23.51 3.69
N MET A 173 2.60 -22.67 3.60
CA MET A 173 2.10 -22.05 2.36
C MET A 173 2.50 -20.58 2.24
N GLU A 174 3.75 -20.25 2.58
CA GLU A 174 4.25 -18.86 2.61
C GLU A 174 4.15 -18.15 1.26
N SER A 175 4.36 -18.87 0.15
CA SER A 175 4.22 -18.33 -1.21
C SER A 175 2.81 -17.82 -1.52
N SER A 176 1.78 -18.37 -0.87
CA SER A 176 0.39 -17.90 -1.01
C SER A 176 0.23 -16.46 -0.53
N PHE A 177 1.03 -16.04 0.46
CA PHE A 177 1.00 -14.66 0.92
C PHE A 177 1.53 -13.70 -0.16
N PHE A 178 2.54 -14.11 -0.94
CA PHE A 178 3.11 -13.26 -2.00
C PHE A 178 2.07 -13.04 -3.11
N TRP A 179 1.34 -14.10 -3.46
CA TRP A 179 0.22 -14.04 -4.41
C TRP A 179 -0.96 -13.23 -3.86
N TYR A 180 -1.23 -13.30 -2.56
CA TYR A 180 -2.25 -12.47 -1.92
C TYR A 180 -1.93 -10.98 -2.03
N VAL A 181 -0.70 -10.57 -1.68
CA VAL A 181 -0.26 -9.17 -1.82
C VAL A 181 -0.29 -8.74 -3.30
N THR A 182 0.11 -9.63 -4.21
CA THR A 182 0.09 -9.37 -5.66
C THR A 182 -1.33 -9.21 -6.20
N ALA A 183 -2.28 -10.04 -5.78
CA ALA A 183 -3.69 -9.92 -6.16
C ALA A 183 -4.28 -8.58 -5.68
N MET A 184 -3.89 -8.13 -4.49
CA MET A 184 -4.30 -6.82 -3.98
C MET A 184 -3.62 -5.68 -4.75
N ALA A 185 -2.35 -5.82 -5.15
CA ALA A 185 -1.70 -4.86 -6.06
C ALA A 185 -2.41 -4.78 -7.43
N VAL A 186 -2.86 -5.92 -7.98
CA VAL A 186 -3.70 -5.95 -9.19
C VAL A 186 -5.01 -5.21 -8.97
N LEU A 187 -5.67 -5.43 -7.82
CA LEU A 187 -6.87 -4.67 -7.46
C LEU A 187 -6.59 -3.17 -7.41
N ALA A 188 -5.48 -2.73 -6.80
CA ALA A 188 -5.07 -1.33 -6.81
C ALA A 188 -4.86 -0.80 -8.23
N PHE A 189 -4.22 -1.58 -9.11
CA PHE A 189 -4.02 -1.21 -10.52
C PHE A 189 -5.35 -1.05 -11.26
N LEU A 190 -6.28 -1.99 -11.11
CA LEU A 190 -7.60 -1.94 -11.74
C LEU A 190 -8.41 -0.73 -11.25
N VAL A 191 -8.41 -0.46 -9.93
CA VAL A 191 -9.05 0.74 -9.38
C VAL A 191 -8.38 2.01 -9.89
N SER A 192 -7.05 1.99 -10.08
CA SER A 192 -6.28 3.11 -10.64
C SER A 192 -6.61 3.41 -12.10
N LEU A 193 -7.03 2.41 -12.88
CA LEU A 193 -7.52 2.62 -14.25
C LEU A 193 -8.85 3.38 -14.26
N MET A 194 -9.71 3.15 -13.26
CA MET A 194 -11.02 3.80 -13.11
C MET A 194 -10.91 5.27 -12.66
N LEU A 195 -9.77 5.68 -12.09
CA LEU A 195 -9.46 7.08 -11.82
C LEU A 195 -9.32 7.84 -13.15
N HIS A 196 -10.09 8.93 -13.34
CA HIS A 196 -10.05 9.73 -14.56
C HIS A 196 -8.75 10.55 -14.67
N ARG A 197 -8.24 10.77 -15.91
CA ARG A 197 -7.16 11.73 -16.18
C ARG A 197 -7.62 13.15 -15.81
N LYS A 198 -6.73 13.96 -15.20
CA LYS A 198 -6.94 15.39 -14.89
C LYS A 198 -7.73 16.09 -16.00
N GLY A 199 -8.85 16.76 -15.65
CA GLY A 199 -9.59 17.65 -16.56
C GLY A 199 -11.13 17.48 -16.58
N LYS A 200 -11.68 16.41 -16.03
CA LYS A 200 -13.13 16.30 -15.80
C LYS A 200 -13.35 15.94 -14.34
N GLY A 201 -13.76 16.93 -13.54
CA GLY A 201 -14.21 16.69 -12.17
C GLY A 201 -15.26 15.59 -12.15
N LEU A 202 -15.29 14.79 -11.09
CA LEU A 202 -16.35 13.83 -10.87
C LEU A 202 -17.70 14.55 -11.04
N ARG A 203 -18.40 14.29 -12.14
CA ARG A 203 -19.85 14.48 -12.18
C ARG A 203 -20.41 13.29 -11.41
N LEU A 204 -20.55 13.49 -10.10
CA LEU A 204 -21.49 12.73 -9.28
C LEU A 204 -22.91 12.95 -9.77
#